data_AF-A0A9X3F1A5-F1
#
_entry.id   AF-A0A9X3F1A5-F1
#
_cell.length_a   1.000
_cell.length_b   1.000
_cell.length_c   1.000
_cell.angle_alpha   90.00
_cell.angle_beta   90.00
_cell.angle_gamma   90.00
#
_symmetry.space_group_name_H-M   'P 1'
#
loop_
_entity.id
_entity.type
_entity.pdbx_description
1 polymer ?
#
loop_
_entity_poly.entity_id
_entity_poly.type
_entity_poly.pdbx_seq_one_letter_code
_entity_poly.pdbx_strand_id
1 'polypeptide(L)'
;MSARQHHFSFAKKVIPAETFRAPDRMFAELTGPQREAFLFFLWTESGKGLAEALPHVGLAPGGLEMAKLDVVGHVKSGDVEVVVVSMPPALNANEAMFLALVRRAGAPSVFFYERCADLGTGQVHANEAVLAETRPDGSRSNYGFHEGLDLQAFKTQLEKILGVSLAGLESSLEPVTAAAFVAAGGRARAGGGRRSGACRRRRGRSPAGCSRCCCWCASPCRW
;
A
#
# COMPACT_ATOMS: atom_id res chain seq x y z
N MET A 1 15.40 2.28 -18.47
CA MET A 1 14.56 2.11 -17.26
C MET A 1 14.44 0.63 -17.00
N SER A 2 14.97 0.10 -15.89
CA SER A 2 15.09 -1.34 -15.68
C SER A 2 13.74 -1.99 -15.35
N ALA A 3 13.59 -3.28 -15.69
CA ALA A 3 12.40 -4.10 -15.47
C ALA A 3 11.85 -4.08 -14.03
N ARG A 4 12.68 -3.72 -13.04
CA ARG A 4 12.33 -3.82 -11.61
C ARG A 4 12.02 -2.48 -10.93
N GLN A 5 11.83 -1.43 -11.74
CA GLN A 5 11.32 -0.15 -11.26
C GLN A 5 9.94 -0.24 -10.59
N HIS A 6 9.12 -1.23 -10.95
CA HIS A 6 7.81 -1.45 -10.32
C HIS A 6 7.95 -1.70 -8.83
N HIS A 7 8.86 -2.60 -8.45
CA HIS A 7 9.15 -2.92 -7.05
C HIS A 7 9.61 -1.68 -6.26
N PHE A 8 10.51 -0.89 -6.84
CA PHE A 8 10.99 0.33 -6.23
C PHE A 8 9.87 1.38 -6.09
N SER A 9 9.07 1.57 -7.14
CA SER A 9 7.94 2.51 -7.17
C SER A 9 6.95 2.20 -6.06
N PHE A 10 6.54 0.94 -5.95
CA PHE A 10 5.65 0.49 -4.89
C PHE A 10 6.24 0.75 -3.50
N ALA A 11 7.40 0.13 -3.22
CA ALA A 11 7.96 0.12 -1.87
C ALA A 11 8.44 1.50 -1.42
N LYS A 12 9.09 2.27 -2.29
CA LYS A 12 9.80 3.50 -1.90
C LYS A 12 9.03 4.78 -2.20
N LYS A 13 7.98 4.73 -3.03
CA LYS A 13 7.19 5.91 -3.37
C LYS A 13 5.74 5.77 -2.93
N VAL A 14 5.02 4.78 -3.45
CA VAL A 14 3.57 4.64 -3.23
C VAL A 14 3.26 4.34 -1.77
N ILE A 15 3.88 3.31 -1.18
CA ILE A 15 3.62 2.94 0.22
C ILE A 15 3.92 4.10 1.19
N PRO A 16 5.11 4.75 1.15
CA PRO A 16 5.37 5.91 2.02
C PRO A 16 4.40 7.06 1.77
N ALA A 17 4.15 7.43 0.50
CA ALA A 17 3.26 8.55 0.18
C ALA A 17 1.83 8.33 0.71
N GLU A 18 1.27 7.14 0.53
CA GLU A 18 -0.07 6.80 1.04
C GLU A 18 -0.10 6.75 2.56
N THR A 19 0.93 6.16 3.18
CA THR A 19 1.04 6.07 4.65
C THR A 19 1.13 7.44 5.30
N PHE A 20 1.89 8.37 4.71
CA PHE A 20 2.06 9.70 5.29
C PHE A 20 0.90 10.64 4.98
N ARG A 21 0.27 10.50 3.81
CA ARG A 21 -0.89 11.31 3.42
C ARG A 21 -2.14 10.98 4.23
N ALA A 22 -2.39 9.71 4.49
CA ALA A 22 -3.61 9.25 5.15
C ALA A 22 -3.34 8.03 6.05
N PRO A 23 -2.59 8.19 7.15
CA PRO A 23 -2.18 7.06 7.99
C PRO A 23 -3.37 6.28 8.55
N ASP A 24 -4.41 6.95 9.05
CA ASP A 24 -5.60 6.27 9.57
C ASP A 24 -6.27 5.37 8.53
N ARG A 25 -6.41 5.87 7.30
CA ARG A 25 -6.97 5.09 6.19
C ARG A 25 -6.06 3.92 5.84
N MET A 26 -4.76 4.16 5.71
CA MET A 26 -3.79 3.12 5.33
C MET A 26 -3.83 1.94 6.31
N PHE A 27 -3.78 2.22 7.62
CA PHE A 27 -3.87 1.18 8.64
C PHE A 27 -5.24 0.49 8.66
N ALA A 28 -6.34 1.24 8.53
CA ALA A 28 -7.68 0.64 8.48
C ALA A 28 -7.88 -0.30 7.29
N GLU A 29 -7.39 0.06 6.10
CA GLU A 29 -7.51 -0.76 4.89
C GLU A 29 -6.64 -2.02 4.98
N LEU A 30 -5.39 -1.89 5.44
CA LEU A 30 -4.45 -3.02 5.54
C LEU A 30 -4.77 -4.01 6.66
N THR A 31 -5.49 -3.59 7.70
CA THR A 31 -5.96 -4.47 8.78
C THR A 31 -7.39 -4.97 8.53
N GLY A 32 -8.10 -4.36 7.57
CA GLY A 32 -9.47 -4.66 7.27
C GLY A 32 -9.68 -5.93 6.42
N PRO A 33 -10.95 -6.28 6.17
CA PRO A 33 -11.31 -7.42 5.34
C PRO A 33 -11.02 -7.21 3.84
N GLN A 34 -10.68 -5.99 3.41
CA GLN A 34 -10.31 -5.69 2.02
C GLN A 34 -8.80 -5.55 1.80
N ARG A 35 -7.99 -5.86 2.81
CA ARG A 35 -6.54 -5.64 2.83
C ARG A 35 -5.81 -6.15 1.59
N GLU A 36 -6.12 -7.37 1.14
CA GLU A 36 -5.48 -7.97 -0.05
C GLU A 36 -5.84 -7.20 -1.33
N ALA A 37 -7.11 -6.85 -1.50
CA ALA A 37 -7.56 -6.08 -2.66
C ALA A 37 -7.00 -4.65 -2.66
N PHE A 38 -6.93 -4.02 -1.48
CA PHE A 38 -6.33 -2.70 -1.32
C PHE A 38 -4.83 -2.72 -1.63
N LEU A 39 -4.10 -3.69 -1.11
CA LEU A 39 -2.67 -3.86 -1.37
C LEU A 39 -2.40 -4.13 -2.86
N PHE A 40 -3.20 -5.00 -3.48
CA PHE A 40 -3.10 -5.29 -4.91
C PHE A 40 -3.45 -4.08 -5.79
N PHE A 41 -4.43 -3.26 -5.37
CA PHE A 41 -4.73 -2.00 -6.02
C PHE A 41 -3.51 -1.07 -6.00
N LEU A 42 -2.87 -0.87 -4.85
CA LEU A 42 -1.67 -0.04 -4.73
C LEU A 42 -0.50 -0.57 -5.58
N TRP A 43 -0.32 -1.88 -5.64
CA TRP A 43 0.66 -2.52 -6.53
C TRP A 43 0.38 -2.16 -7.97
N THR A 44 -0.84 -2.41 -8.44
CA THR A 44 -1.25 -2.13 -9.82
C THR A 44 -1.09 -0.64 -10.17
N GLU A 45 -1.47 0.27 -9.27
CA GLU A 45 -1.27 1.70 -9.46
C GLU A 45 0.22 2.06 -9.60
N SER A 46 1.09 1.45 -8.80
CA SER A 46 2.53 1.72 -8.82
C SER A 46 3.23 1.28 -10.13
N GLY A 47 2.62 0.34 -10.85
CA GLY A 47 3.08 -0.15 -12.15
C GLY A 47 2.61 0.67 -13.34
N LYS A 48 1.65 1.60 -13.15
CA LYS A 48 1.13 2.42 -14.25
C LYS A 48 2.22 3.31 -14.83
N GLY A 49 2.33 3.29 -16.16
CA GLY A 49 3.32 4.10 -16.88
C GLY A 49 4.74 3.54 -16.86
N LEU A 50 4.97 2.38 -16.23
CA LEU A 50 6.22 1.64 -16.39
C LEU A 50 6.17 0.79 -17.65
N ALA A 51 7.34 0.54 -18.25
CA ALA A 51 7.46 -0.31 -19.43
C ALA A 51 7.06 -1.77 -19.14
N GLU A 52 7.24 -2.21 -17.89
CA GLU A 52 6.95 -3.57 -17.44
C GLU A 52 6.38 -3.54 -16.03
N ALA A 53 5.22 -4.18 -15.85
CA ALA A 53 4.62 -4.39 -14.55
C ALA A 53 5.00 -5.79 -14.05
N LEU A 54 5.78 -5.82 -12.97
CA LEU A 54 6.08 -7.06 -12.26
C LEU A 54 4.83 -7.76 -11.69
N PRO A 55 4.78 -9.11 -11.70
CA PRO A 55 3.77 -9.86 -10.98
C PRO A 55 3.91 -9.64 -9.47
N HIS A 56 2.79 -9.72 -8.76
CA HIS A 56 2.74 -9.60 -7.28
C HIS A 56 3.14 -10.90 -6.57
N VAL A 57 3.52 -11.92 -7.32
CA VAL A 57 3.88 -13.26 -6.83
C VAL A 57 4.96 -13.85 -7.73
N GLY A 58 5.90 -14.58 -7.14
CA GLY A 58 6.96 -15.28 -7.87
C GLY A 58 7.76 -16.20 -6.97
N LEU A 59 8.74 -16.89 -7.54
CA LEU A 59 9.65 -17.73 -6.77
C LEU A 59 10.64 -16.86 -5.99
N ALA A 60 10.82 -17.16 -4.71
CA ALA A 60 11.84 -16.58 -3.86
C ALA A 60 13.25 -16.86 -4.42
N PRO A 61 14.26 -16.06 -4.04
CA PRO A 61 15.65 -16.35 -4.37
C PRO A 61 16.02 -17.78 -3.94
N GLY A 62 16.42 -18.63 -4.89
CA GLY A 62 16.68 -20.06 -4.66
C GLY A 62 15.61 -21.01 -5.23
N GLY A 63 14.44 -20.51 -5.65
CA GLY A 63 13.48 -21.25 -6.45
C GLY A 63 12.61 -22.27 -5.70
N LEU A 64 12.77 -22.40 -4.38
CA LEU A 64 12.09 -23.43 -3.57
C LEU A 64 10.76 -22.96 -2.98
N GLU A 65 10.59 -21.66 -2.76
CA GLU A 65 9.43 -21.08 -2.09
C GLU A 65 8.79 -19.97 -2.93
N MET A 66 7.52 -19.69 -2.65
CA MET A 66 6.79 -18.58 -3.27
C MET A 66 6.92 -17.33 -2.41
N ALA A 67 7.43 -16.24 -2.97
CA ALA A 67 7.32 -14.91 -2.38
C ALA A 67 6.16 -14.16 -3.04
N LYS A 68 5.26 -13.62 -2.22
CA LYS A 68 4.09 -12.86 -2.66
C LYS A 68 3.94 -11.56 -1.89
N LEU A 69 3.32 -10.60 -2.55
CA LEU A 69 2.81 -9.40 -1.93
C LEU A 69 1.63 -9.76 -1.01
N ASP A 70 1.79 -9.56 0.29
CA ASP A 70 0.75 -9.87 1.26
C ASP A 70 0.91 -9.05 2.54
N VAL A 71 -0.19 -8.89 3.30
CA VAL A 71 -0.13 -8.38 4.67
C VAL A 71 0.18 -9.55 5.59
N VAL A 72 1.39 -9.59 6.11
CA VAL A 72 1.86 -10.64 7.04
C VAL A 72 1.07 -10.58 8.35
N GLY A 73 0.78 -9.37 8.83
CA GLY A 73 0.07 -9.20 10.08
C GLY A 73 0.08 -7.78 10.62
N HIS A 74 -0.53 -7.64 11.78
CA HIS A 74 -0.70 -6.41 12.52
C HIS A 74 -0.43 -6.62 14.01
N VAL A 75 0.25 -5.68 14.65
CA VAL A 75 0.44 -5.66 16.09
C VAL A 75 0.14 -4.27 16.60
N LYS A 76 -0.61 -4.19 17.69
CA LYS A 76 -0.82 -2.96 18.44
C LYS A 76 -0.43 -3.17 19.89
N SER A 77 0.57 -2.43 20.35
CA SER A 77 1.08 -2.50 21.72
C SER A 77 1.31 -1.09 22.24
N GLY A 78 0.50 -0.67 23.22
CA GLY A 78 0.53 0.69 23.73
C GLY A 78 0.23 1.74 22.66
N ASP A 79 1.15 2.68 22.47
CA ASP A 79 1.12 3.74 21.47
C ASP A 79 1.78 3.36 20.14
N VAL A 80 2.29 2.12 20.03
CA VAL A 80 2.93 1.58 18.84
C VAL A 80 1.96 0.66 18.10
N GLU A 81 1.78 0.94 16.82
CA GLU A 81 1.03 0.11 15.90
C GLU A 81 1.88 -0.23 14.69
N VAL A 82 1.93 -1.51 14.32
CA VAL A 82 2.78 -2.05 13.27
C VAL A 82 1.94 -2.89 12.32
N VAL A 83 2.04 -2.63 11.02
CA VAL A 83 1.54 -3.52 9.96
C VAL A 83 2.73 -3.97 9.13
N VAL A 84 2.90 -5.28 8.97
CA VAL A 84 3.98 -5.85 8.17
C VAL A 84 3.44 -6.35 6.83
N VAL A 85 4.15 -6.00 5.76
CA VAL A 85 3.84 -6.40 4.39
C VAL A 85 5.05 -7.17 3.84
N SER A 86 4.81 -8.37 3.30
CA SER A 86 5.80 -9.11 2.53
C SER A 86 5.79 -8.62 1.08
N MET A 87 6.96 -8.60 0.45
CA MET A 87 7.12 -8.15 -0.93
C MET A 87 7.27 -9.34 -1.89
N PRO A 88 6.99 -9.15 -3.19
CA PRO A 88 7.44 -10.08 -4.24
C PRO A 88 8.97 -10.27 -4.18
N PRO A 89 9.51 -11.32 -4.84
CA PRO A 89 10.92 -11.69 -4.69
C PRO A 89 11.88 -10.52 -4.90
N ALA A 90 12.70 -10.19 -3.90
CA ALA A 90 13.74 -9.17 -4.01
C ALA A 90 15.04 -9.80 -4.56
N LEU A 91 15.45 -9.39 -5.76
CA LEU A 91 16.57 -9.96 -6.51
C LEU A 91 17.80 -9.05 -6.54
N ASN A 92 17.59 -7.74 -6.45
CA ASN A 92 18.67 -6.75 -6.52
C ASN A 92 18.86 -6.02 -5.19
N ALA A 93 20.02 -5.41 -5.01
CA ALA A 93 20.27 -4.51 -3.89
C ALA A 93 19.23 -3.37 -3.86
N ASN A 94 18.85 -2.94 -2.65
CA ASN A 94 17.81 -1.96 -2.33
C ASN A 94 16.36 -2.39 -2.64
N GLU A 95 16.14 -3.63 -3.11
CA GLU A 95 14.80 -4.20 -3.18
C GLU A 95 14.37 -4.70 -1.79
N ALA A 96 13.20 -4.25 -1.34
CA ALA A 96 12.64 -4.62 -0.05
C ALA A 96 12.05 -6.03 -0.07
N MET A 97 12.38 -6.85 0.91
CA MET A 97 11.74 -8.15 1.17
C MET A 97 10.52 -7.98 2.08
N PHE A 98 10.63 -7.08 3.05
CA PHE A 98 9.54 -6.72 3.96
C PHE A 98 9.45 -5.21 4.14
N LEU A 99 8.23 -4.75 4.35
CA LEU A 99 7.92 -3.39 4.77
C LEU A 99 7.23 -3.46 6.13
N ALA A 100 7.51 -2.51 7.02
CA ALA A 100 6.65 -2.28 8.17
C ALA A 100 6.17 -0.84 8.18
N LEU A 101 4.85 -0.67 8.19
CA LEU A 101 4.21 0.61 8.44
C LEU A 101 4.05 0.70 9.95
N VAL A 102 4.68 1.72 10.53
CA VAL A 102 4.70 1.93 11.98
C VAL A 102 4.03 3.24 12.29
N ARG A 103 3.24 3.28 13.36
CA ARG A 103 2.73 4.50 13.95
C ARG A 103 3.06 4.51 15.43
N ARG A 104 3.79 5.53 15.89
CA ARG A 104 4.15 5.75 17.30
C ARG A 104 3.54 7.06 17.77
N ALA A 105 2.70 7.03 18.80
CA ALA A 105 2.00 8.22 19.30
C ALA A 105 1.33 9.06 18.18
N GLY A 106 0.79 8.40 17.15
CA GLY A 106 0.17 9.04 15.99
C GLY A 106 1.11 9.43 14.84
N ALA A 107 2.43 9.43 15.04
CA ALA A 107 3.40 9.76 14.00
C ALA A 107 3.75 8.52 13.15
N PRO A 108 3.46 8.52 11.83
CA PRO A 108 3.76 7.40 10.96
C PRO A 108 5.23 7.38 10.52
N SER A 109 5.78 6.19 10.32
CA SER A 109 7.03 5.94 9.61
C SER A 109 6.94 4.62 8.83
N VAL A 110 7.82 4.44 7.84
CA VAL A 110 7.89 3.22 7.04
C VAL A 110 9.29 2.64 7.16
N PHE A 111 9.37 1.39 7.58
CA PHE A 111 10.58 0.60 7.62
C PHE A 111 10.68 -0.30 6.40
N PHE A 112 11.91 -0.53 5.97
CA PHE A 112 12.25 -1.37 4.83
C PHE A 112 13.34 -2.35 5.24
N TYR A 113 13.10 -3.63 5.02
CA TYR A 113 14.13 -4.66 5.11
C TYR A 113 14.56 -5.02 3.69
N GLU A 114 15.75 -4.57 3.28
CA GLU A 114 16.16 -4.56 1.88
C GLU A 114 17.38 -5.44 1.66
N ARG A 115 17.48 -6.07 0.49
CA ARG A 115 18.73 -6.69 0.03
C ARG A 115 19.84 -5.64 0.00
N CYS A 116 21.03 -5.97 0.48
CA CYS A 116 22.18 -5.08 0.38
C CYS A 116 23.19 -5.56 -0.69
N ALA A 117 24.08 -4.64 -1.09
CA ALA A 117 25.26 -5.02 -1.86
C ALA A 117 26.38 -5.45 -0.91
N ASP A 118 27.11 -6.48 -1.32
CA ASP A 118 28.37 -6.89 -0.73
C ASP A 118 29.45 -5.85 -1.09
N LEU A 119 30.10 -5.28 -0.08
CA LEU A 119 31.04 -4.17 -0.27
C LEU A 119 32.36 -4.60 -0.93
N GLY A 120 32.72 -5.88 -0.89
CA GLY A 120 33.94 -6.39 -1.50
C GLY A 120 33.78 -6.72 -2.99
N THR A 121 32.58 -7.17 -3.38
CA THR A 121 32.31 -7.68 -4.74
C THR A 121 31.36 -6.78 -5.54
N GLY A 122 30.62 -5.88 -4.89
CA GLY A 122 29.58 -5.07 -5.51
C GLY A 122 28.34 -5.86 -5.95
N GLN A 123 28.32 -7.17 -5.73
CA GLN A 123 27.18 -8.04 -6.00
C GLN A 123 26.15 -7.94 -4.86
N VAL A 124 24.97 -8.51 -5.05
CA VAL A 124 23.99 -8.60 -3.96
C VAL A 124 24.52 -9.55 -2.89
N HIS A 125 24.58 -9.11 -1.63
CA HIS A 125 25.05 -9.95 -0.53
C HIS A 125 24.13 -11.17 -0.38
N ALA A 126 24.71 -12.35 -0.12
CA ALA A 126 23.97 -13.61 -0.13
C ALA A 126 22.93 -13.68 0.99
N ASN A 127 23.31 -13.24 2.20
CA ASN A 127 22.58 -13.51 3.44
C ASN A 127 22.35 -12.27 4.32
N GLU A 128 22.72 -11.08 3.85
CA GLU A 128 22.56 -9.85 4.64
C GLU A 128 21.50 -8.95 4.02
N ALA A 129 20.88 -8.19 4.90
CA ALA A 129 19.92 -7.16 4.57
C ALA A 129 20.23 -5.88 5.35
N VAL A 130 19.66 -4.78 4.87
CA VAL A 130 19.72 -3.49 5.54
C VAL A 130 18.32 -3.11 6.03
N LEU A 131 18.25 -2.66 7.29
CA LEU A 131 17.03 -2.08 7.83
C LEU A 131 17.10 -0.55 7.75
N ALA A 132 16.13 0.06 7.08
CA ALA A 132 16.04 1.51 6.97
C ALA A 132 14.65 2.00 7.37
N GLU A 133 14.56 3.22 7.89
CA GLU A 133 13.30 3.94 8.17
C GLU A 133 13.23 5.19 7.30
N THR A 134 12.02 5.52 6.85
CA THR A 134 11.70 6.83 6.29
C THR A 134 10.54 7.45 7.04
N ARG A 135 10.63 8.77 7.26
CA ARG A 135 9.64 9.57 7.98
C ARG A 135 8.95 10.58 7.06
N PRO A 136 7.85 11.22 7.49
CA PRO A 136 7.08 12.15 6.66
C PRO A 136 7.85 13.39 6.18
N ASP A 137 8.90 13.77 6.91
CA ASP A 137 9.82 14.86 6.55
C ASP A 137 10.81 14.48 5.43
N GLY A 138 10.76 13.25 4.93
CA GLY A 138 11.67 12.71 3.93
C GLY A 138 13.01 12.25 4.49
N SER A 139 13.24 12.34 5.80
CA SER A 139 14.45 11.82 6.42
C SER A 139 14.52 10.30 6.28
N ARG A 140 15.73 9.79 6.03
CA ARG A 140 16.02 8.36 5.96
C ARG A 140 17.09 8.00 6.98
N SER A 141 16.78 7.07 7.87
CA SER A 141 17.72 6.50 8.84
C SER A 141 18.06 5.07 8.43
N ASN A 142 19.33 4.69 8.54
CA ASN A 142 19.81 3.33 8.27
C ASN A 142 20.28 2.72 9.59
N TYR A 143 19.81 1.52 9.91
CA TYR A 143 20.07 0.82 11.17
C TYR A 143 21.15 -0.26 11.06
N GLY A 144 21.87 -0.28 9.94
CA GLY A 144 22.99 -1.18 9.69
C GLY A 144 22.60 -2.43 8.90
N PHE A 145 23.61 -3.26 8.71
CA PHE A 145 23.50 -4.56 8.05
C PHE A 145 23.20 -5.66 9.06
N HIS A 146 22.35 -6.59 8.68
CA HIS A 146 21.88 -7.67 9.53
C HIS A 146 21.87 -8.99 8.76
N GLU A 147 22.32 -10.04 9.42
CA GLU A 147 22.24 -11.40 8.91
C GLU A 147 20.79 -11.91 8.91
N GLY A 148 20.45 -12.68 7.89
CA GLY A 148 19.13 -13.28 7.70
C GLY A 148 18.25 -12.48 6.76
N LEU A 149 17.54 -13.18 5.89
CA LEU A 149 16.67 -12.61 4.86
C LEU A 149 15.19 -12.91 5.10
N ASP A 150 14.90 -13.68 6.14
CA ASP A 150 13.57 -14.14 6.48
C ASP A 150 12.81 -13.15 7.39
N LEU A 151 11.54 -13.46 7.63
CA LEU A 151 10.64 -12.68 8.46
C LEU A 151 11.12 -12.60 9.92
N GLN A 152 11.76 -13.66 10.44
CA GLN A 152 12.20 -13.70 11.83
C GLN A 152 13.39 -12.78 12.07
N ALA A 153 14.35 -12.73 11.14
CA ALA A 153 15.45 -11.77 11.16
C ALA A 153 14.90 -10.34 11.13
N PHE A 154 13.94 -10.06 10.23
CA PHE A 154 13.29 -8.75 10.15
C PHE A 154 12.59 -8.35 11.46
N LYS A 155 11.74 -9.24 12.01
CA LYS A 155 11.03 -9.00 13.29
C LYS A 155 12.02 -8.70 14.40
N THR A 156 13.08 -9.51 14.53
CA THR A 156 14.10 -9.35 15.57
C THR A 156 14.74 -7.95 15.55
N GLN A 157 15.07 -7.42 14.36
CA GLN A 157 15.68 -6.09 14.28
C GLN A 157 14.66 -4.97 14.48
N LEU A 158 13.43 -5.15 13.98
CA LEU A 158 12.37 -4.16 14.16
C LEU A 158 11.95 -4.05 15.63
N GLU A 159 11.82 -5.17 16.35
CA GLU A 159 11.52 -5.21 17.79
C GLU A 159 12.55 -4.43 18.62
N LYS A 160 13.84 -4.55 18.30
CA LYS A 160 14.91 -3.79 18.98
C LYS A 160 14.74 -2.28 18.81
N ILE A 161 14.32 -1.83 17.63
CA ILE A 161 14.14 -0.40 17.35
C ILE A 161 12.85 0.12 17.97
N LEU A 162 11.78 -0.67 17.95
CA LEU A 162 10.47 -0.23 18.42
C LEU A 162 10.28 -0.43 19.93
N GLY A 163 11.05 -1.31 20.57
CA GLY A 163 10.88 -1.65 21.98
C GLY A 163 9.58 -2.42 22.27
N VAL A 164 8.97 -3.04 21.26
CA VAL A 164 7.73 -3.82 21.40
C VAL A 164 7.89 -5.19 20.75
N SER A 165 7.23 -6.21 21.28
CA SER A 165 7.22 -7.56 20.71
C SER A 165 6.30 -7.64 19.49
N LEU A 166 6.75 -8.39 18.48
CA LEU A 166 6.01 -8.78 17.27
C LEU A 166 5.66 -10.28 17.28
N ALA A 167 5.66 -10.92 18.45
CA ALA A 167 5.23 -12.31 18.58
C ALA A 167 3.75 -12.47 18.18
N GLY A 168 3.44 -13.52 17.42
CA GLY A 168 2.07 -13.81 16.95
C GLY A 168 1.57 -12.91 15.80
N LEU A 169 2.45 -12.08 15.21
CA LEU A 169 2.15 -11.23 14.06
C LEU A 169 1.43 -12.01 12.94
N GLU A 170 1.93 -13.18 12.60
CA GLU A 170 1.45 -14.00 11.48
C GLU A 170 0.02 -14.54 11.67
N SER A 171 -0.46 -14.58 12.92
CA SER A 171 -1.81 -15.05 13.28
C SER A 171 -2.72 -13.93 13.77
N SER A 172 -2.28 -12.68 13.67
CA SER A 172 -2.94 -11.52 14.29
C SER A 172 -4.20 -11.03 13.55
N LEU A 173 -4.27 -11.28 12.25
CA LEU A 173 -5.37 -10.83 11.40
C LEU A 173 -6.34 -11.98 11.15
N GLU A 174 -7.63 -11.69 11.33
CA GLU A 174 -8.70 -12.63 11.01
C GLU A 174 -8.63 -13.04 9.52
N PRO A 175 -8.89 -14.32 9.20
CA PRO A 175 -9.02 -14.77 7.82
C PRO A 175 -10.04 -13.93 7.06
N VAL A 176 -9.72 -13.56 5.81
CA VAL A 176 -10.67 -12.82 4.96
C VAL A 176 -11.79 -13.77 4.53
N THR A 177 -12.99 -13.57 5.06
CA THR A 177 -14.18 -14.28 4.58
C THR A 177 -14.85 -13.50 3.45
N ALA A 178 -15.46 -14.21 2.50
CA ALA A 178 -16.22 -13.58 1.41
C ALA A 178 -17.33 -12.66 1.94
N ALA A 179 -18.00 -13.06 3.02
CA ALA A 179 -19.04 -12.26 3.67
C ALA A 179 -18.47 -10.94 4.22
N ALA A 180 -17.35 -10.97 4.94
CA ALA A 180 -16.69 -9.77 5.46
C ALA A 180 -16.21 -8.86 4.33
N PHE A 181 -15.65 -9.43 3.26
CA PHE A 181 -15.19 -8.70 2.08
C PHE A 181 -16.33 -7.94 1.39
N VAL A 182 -17.45 -8.63 1.11
CA VAL A 182 -18.64 -8.05 0.46
C VAL A 182 -19.28 -6.98 1.35
N ALA A 183 -19.42 -7.25 2.65
CA ALA A 183 -19.98 -6.28 3.60
C ALA A 183 -19.16 -4.98 3.66
N ALA A 184 -17.83 -5.09 3.61
CA ALA A 184 -16.95 -3.92 3.55
C ALA A 184 -17.08 -3.17 2.21
N GLY A 185 -17.18 -3.89 1.09
CA GLY A 185 -17.33 -3.27 -0.24
C GLY A 185 -18.66 -2.55 -0.46
N GLY A 186 -19.72 -3.04 0.19
CA GLY A 186 -21.04 -2.40 0.18
C GLY A 186 -21.07 -1.04 0.89
N ARG A 187 -20.26 -0.86 1.94
CA ARG A 187 -20.20 0.40 2.71
C ARG A 187 -19.59 1.56 1.91
N ALA A 188 -18.66 1.28 1.00
CA ALA A 188 -18.08 2.30 0.11
C ALA A 188 -19.11 2.89 -0.88
N ARG A 189 -20.16 2.14 -1.26
CA ARG A 189 -21.23 2.63 -2.16
C ARG A 189 -22.34 3.40 -1.45
N ALA A 190 -22.50 3.26 -0.13
CA ALA A 190 -23.57 3.90 0.62
C ALA A 190 -23.31 5.38 0.99
N GLY A 191 -22.07 5.87 0.84
CA GLY A 191 -21.69 7.25 1.19
C GLY A 191 -21.88 8.31 0.09
N GLY A 192 -22.25 7.91 -1.14
CA GLY A 192 -22.26 8.80 -2.31
C GLY A 192 -23.60 9.47 -2.65
N GLY A 193 -24.66 9.25 -1.88
CA GLY A 193 -26.02 9.62 -2.31
C GLY A 193 -26.82 10.36 -1.25
N ARG A 194 -26.65 11.68 -1.12
CA ARG A 194 -27.71 12.61 -0.66
C ARG A 194 -27.32 14.07 -0.90
N ARG A 195 -27.45 14.52 -2.15
CA ARG A 195 -27.95 15.88 -2.43
C ARG A 195 -29.34 15.76 -3.03
N SER A 196 -30.31 15.68 -2.13
CA SER A 196 -31.73 15.85 -2.42
C SER A 196 -31.98 17.30 -2.81
N GLY A 197 -31.75 17.64 -4.08
CA GLY A 197 -32.18 18.89 -4.67
C GLY A 197 -33.68 18.87 -4.96
N ALA A 198 -34.50 18.93 -3.91
CA ALA A 198 -35.93 19.12 -4.03
C ALA A 198 -36.19 20.51 -4.61
N CYS A 199 -36.39 20.59 -5.93
CA CYS A 199 -36.88 21.78 -6.61
C CYS A 199 -38.33 22.02 -6.18
N ARG A 200 -38.52 22.85 -5.15
CA ARG A 200 -39.83 23.31 -4.69
C ARG A 200 -40.40 24.26 -5.75
N ARG A 201 -41.34 23.74 -6.56
CA ARG A 201 -42.22 24.53 -7.42
C ARG A 201 -43.01 25.55 -6.59
N ARG A 202 -42.83 26.85 -6.83
CA ARG A 202 -43.85 27.88 -6.53
C ARG A 202 -44.51 28.30 -7.83
N ARG A 203 -45.84 28.23 -7.83
CA ARG A 203 -46.76 28.65 -8.90
C ARG A 203 -47.10 30.14 -8.77
N GLY A 204 -47.28 30.81 -9.92
CA GLY A 204 -47.97 32.10 -10.11
C GLY A 204 -47.03 33.30 -10.19
N ARG A 205 -47.03 34.18 -11.20
CA ARG A 205 -47.95 34.47 -12.31
C ARG A 205 -47.15 34.99 -13.52
N SER A 206 -47.49 34.53 -14.73
CA SER A 206 -47.22 35.18 -16.04
C SER A 206 -48.22 36.35 -16.25
N PRO A 207 -48.06 37.30 -17.21
CA PRO A 207 -47.55 37.05 -18.58
C PRO A 207 -46.74 38.18 -19.29
N ALA A 208 -45.85 37.78 -20.21
CA ALA A 208 -45.69 38.40 -21.53
C ALA A 208 -44.77 37.53 -22.44
N GLY A 209 -45.29 37.11 -23.60
CA GLY A 209 -44.59 36.68 -24.84
C GLY A 209 -43.59 35.51 -24.77
N CYS A 210 -43.96 34.26 -25.09
CA CYS A 210 -43.80 33.63 -26.43
C CYS A 210 -42.47 33.96 -27.14
N SER A 211 -41.62 33.02 -27.57
CA SER A 211 -41.90 31.65 -28.02
C SER A 211 -40.60 30.84 -28.31
N ARG A 212 -40.72 29.52 -28.16
CA ARG A 212 -39.95 28.39 -28.77
C ARG A 212 -38.69 27.86 -28.08
N CYS A 213 -38.90 26.74 -27.39
CA CYS A 213 -37.99 25.60 -27.28
C CYS A 213 -37.49 25.12 -28.65
N CYS A 214 -36.27 24.58 -28.70
CA CYS A 214 -36.00 23.26 -29.27
C CYS A 214 -34.66 22.71 -28.78
N CYS A 215 -34.67 21.40 -28.53
CA CYS A 215 -33.58 20.53 -28.14
C CYS A 215 -32.64 20.19 -29.31
N TRP A 216 -31.55 19.51 -28.93
CA TRP A 216 -30.88 18.41 -29.65
C TRP A 216 -29.82 18.70 -30.72
N CYS A 217 -28.66 18.04 -30.50
CA CYS A 217 -27.76 17.36 -31.42
C CYS A 217 -27.41 18.00 -32.77
N ALA A 218 -26.12 18.33 -32.96
CA ALA A 218 -25.48 18.30 -34.27
C ALA A 218 -23.94 18.12 -34.17
N SER A 219 -23.47 16.89 -34.37
CA SER A 219 -22.37 16.64 -35.34
C SER A 219 -23.00 16.74 -36.75
N PRO A 220 -22.28 16.90 -37.90
CA PRO A 220 -20.90 16.43 -38.17
C PRO A 220 -20.05 17.36 -39.08
N CYS A 221 -18.81 16.96 -39.40
CA CYS A 221 -18.30 16.95 -40.78
C CYS A 221 -16.94 16.22 -40.86
N ARG A 222 -16.91 15.20 -41.74
CA ARG A 222 -15.72 14.58 -42.31
C ARG A 222 -15.05 15.56 -43.27
N TRP A 223 -13.71 15.53 -43.34
CA TRP A 223 -12.92 15.40 -44.57
C TRP A 223 -11.71 14.53 -44.23
#